data_AF-A0A956J767-F1
#
_entry.id   AF-A0A956J767-F1
#
_cell.length_a   1.000
_cell.length_b   1.000
_cell.length_c   1.000
_cell.angle_alpha   90.00
_cell.angle_beta   90.00
_cell.angle_gamma   90.00
#
_symmetry.space_group_name_H-M   'P 1'
#
loop_
_entity.id
_entity.type
_entity.pdbx_description
1 polymer ?
#
loop_
_entity_poly.entity_id
_entity_poly.type
_entity_poly.pdbx_seq_one_letter_code
_entity_poly.pdbx_strand_id
1 'polypeptide(L)'
;YSALLADVKQKRIDFAWAPPLVAAELIQQGVAEALVTSRREASSLFHSALFVHRDSGLIDVSDLEGKHVGWVDTASAAGYAVPRRWLRDRGCDLDSFFARESYLGTHAAVARAVFERRVDVGATYAILDTGSRKTRDGGWNEVAIPDAGIHIVSLAGTVPADCVIGATELPPSSRAKVRSALVELGTGASPLVQKVFRTSGFEVANPGYTGALARLSVV
;
A
#
# COMPACT_ATOMS: atom_id res chain seq x y z
N TYR A 1 -9.12 -5.41 3.27
CA TYR A 1 -8.76 -4.23 4.07
C TYR A 1 -9.90 -3.88 5.03
N SER A 2 -11.15 -3.83 4.56
CA SER A 2 -12.31 -3.47 5.38
C SER A 2 -12.54 -4.38 6.60
N ALA A 3 -12.24 -5.68 6.49
CA ALA A 3 -12.32 -6.60 7.63
C ALA A 3 -11.38 -6.18 8.78
N LEU A 4 -10.12 -5.88 8.47
CA LEU A 4 -9.16 -5.41 9.49
C LEU A 4 -9.66 -4.13 10.18
N LEU A 5 -10.13 -3.16 9.39
CA LEU A 5 -10.68 -1.91 9.92
C LEU A 5 -11.86 -2.18 10.88
N ALA A 6 -12.81 -3.04 10.46
CA ALA A 6 -13.97 -3.40 11.28
C ALA A 6 -13.57 -4.14 12.56
N ASP A 7 -12.64 -5.10 12.47
CA ASP A 7 -12.18 -5.92 13.59
C ASP A 7 -11.50 -5.08 14.67
N VAL A 8 -10.67 -4.09 14.29
CA VAL A 8 -10.05 -3.16 15.24
C VAL A 8 -11.11 -2.26 15.88
N LYS A 9 -12.05 -1.69 15.09
CA LYS A 9 -13.15 -0.86 15.65
C LYS A 9 -14.05 -1.63 16.61
N GLN A 10 -14.26 -2.92 16.36
CA GLN A 10 -15.04 -3.82 17.21
C GLN A 10 -14.24 -4.40 18.38
N LYS A 11 -13.00 -3.94 18.59
CA LYS A 11 -12.14 -4.36 19.71
C LYS A 11 -11.83 -5.85 19.71
N ARG A 12 -11.79 -6.45 18.51
CA ARG A 12 -11.40 -7.86 18.32
C ARG A 12 -9.90 -8.02 18.09
N ILE A 13 -9.20 -6.91 17.81
CA ILE A 13 -7.76 -6.88 17.52
C ILE A 13 -7.09 -5.76 18.32
N ASP A 14 -6.14 -6.15 19.16
CA ASP A 14 -5.33 -5.27 20.01
C ASP A 14 -4.16 -4.60 19.26
N PHE A 15 -3.51 -5.37 18.38
CA PHE A 15 -2.38 -4.92 17.57
C PHE A 15 -2.54 -5.44 16.15
N ALA A 16 -2.23 -4.59 15.16
CA ALA A 16 -2.34 -4.97 13.76
C ALA A 16 -1.25 -4.35 12.90
N TRP A 17 -0.82 -5.10 11.89
CA TRP A 17 -0.17 -4.50 10.72
C TRP A 17 -1.23 -3.81 9.87
N ALA A 18 -1.19 -2.49 9.82
CA ALA A 18 -2.20 -1.66 9.19
C ALA A 18 -1.65 -0.97 7.93
N PRO A 19 -2.31 -1.16 6.78
CA PRO A 19 -2.08 -0.34 5.60
C PRO A 19 -2.39 1.14 5.88
N PRO A 20 -1.84 2.09 5.09
CA PRO A 20 -1.77 3.49 5.49
C PRO A 20 -3.14 4.16 5.68
N LEU A 21 -4.10 3.91 4.79
CA LEU A 21 -5.45 4.47 4.94
C LEU A 21 -6.22 3.86 6.12
N VAL A 22 -6.06 2.56 6.37
CA VAL A 22 -6.67 1.90 7.53
C VAL A 22 -6.10 2.49 8.82
N ALA A 23 -4.78 2.66 8.89
CA ALA A 23 -4.13 3.31 10.02
C ALA A 23 -4.59 4.76 10.21
N ALA A 24 -4.62 5.53 9.13
CA ALA A 24 -5.01 6.94 9.16
C ALA A 24 -6.44 7.12 9.70
N GLU A 25 -7.38 6.29 9.24
CA GLU A 25 -8.76 6.32 9.73
C GLU A 25 -8.86 5.96 11.21
N LEU A 26 -8.21 4.87 11.65
CA LEU A 26 -8.26 4.41 13.04
C LEU A 26 -7.63 5.41 14.01
N ILE A 27 -6.53 6.06 13.59
CA ILE A 27 -5.84 7.09 14.37
C ILE A 27 -6.70 8.36 14.46
N GLN A 28 -7.30 8.79 13.34
CA GLN A 28 -8.16 9.97 13.32
C GLN A 28 -9.40 9.80 14.21
N GLN A 29 -9.93 8.57 14.31
CA GLN A 29 -11.05 8.23 15.19
C GLN A 29 -10.64 8.00 16.65
N GLY A 30 -9.34 8.07 16.99
CA GLY A 30 -8.83 7.82 18.34
C GLY A 30 -8.92 6.36 18.80
N VAL A 31 -9.18 5.43 17.87
CA VAL A 31 -9.33 3.99 18.16
C VAL A 31 -7.97 3.31 18.31
N ALA A 32 -6.96 3.77 17.59
CA ALA A 32 -5.61 3.22 17.65
C ALA A 32 -4.53 4.31 17.57
N GLU A 33 -3.32 3.96 17.97
CA GLU A 33 -2.12 4.76 17.69
C GLU A 33 -1.14 3.98 16.82
N ALA A 34 -0.37 4.68 15.97
CA ALA A 34 0.77 4.05 15.29
C ALA A 34 1.92 3.87 16.28
N LEU A 35 2.38 2.62 16.45
CA LEU A 35 3.50 2.27 17.33
C LEU A 35 4.83 2.38 16.59
N VAL A 36 4.91 1.73 15.44
CA VAL A 36 6.09 1.72 14.57
C VAL A 36 5.68 1.73 13.10
N THR A 37 6.46 2.39 12.26
CA THR A 37 6.38 2.26 10.80
C THR A 37 7.42 1.24 10.32
N SER A 38 7.07 0.51 9.28
CA SER A 38 8.02 -0.37 8.60
C SER A 38 9.06 0.46 7.84
N ARG A 39 10.33 0.03 7.89
CA ARG A 39 11.42 0.60 7.10
C ARG A 39 11.78 -0.33 5.95
N ARG A 40 11.64 0.17 4.74
CA ARG A 40 12.20 -0.45 3.53
C ARG A 40 13.30 0.50 3.05
N GLU A 41 14.47 -0.01 2.66
CA GLU A 41 15.69 0.80 2.57
C GLU A 41 15.56 2.13 1.79
N ALA A 42 16.32 3.14 2.24
CA ALA A 42 16.46 4.53 1.77
C ALA A 42 15.22 5.43 1.69
N SER A 43 13.99 4.90 1.78
CA SER A 43 12.77 5.72 1.77
C SER A 43 11.66 5.07 2.60
N SER A 44 11.10 5.83 3.55
CA SER A 44 9.87 5.46 4.28
C SER A 44 8.61 5.53 3.42
N LEU A 45 8.75 5.87 2.14
CA LEU A 45 7.70 5.93 1.14
C LEU A 45 7.88 4.84 0.09
N PHE A 46 6.77 4.26 -0.35
CA PHE A 46 6.68 3.45 -1.56
C PHE A 46 5.79 4.16 -2.58
N HIS A 47 5.67 3.59 -3.78
CA HIS A 47 4.89 4.18 -4.86
C HIS A 47 3.59 3.40 -5.09
N SER A 48 2.57 4.11 -5.55
CA SER A 48 1.49 3.48 -6.30
C SER A 48 1.96 3.24 -7.73
N ALA A 49 1.59 2.11 -8.33
CA ALA A 49 1.88 1.80 -9.72
C ALA A 49 0.60 1.43 -10.46
N LEU A 50 0.40 2.07 -11.62
CA LEU A 50 -0.51 1.61 -12.66
C LEU A 50 0.30 0.75 -13.62
N PHE A 51 -0.14 -0.50 -13.81
CA PHE A 51 0.58 -1.48 -14.62
C PHE A 51 -0.39 -2.28 -15.49
N VAL A 52 0.13 -2.83 -16.56
CA VAL A 52 -0.60 -3.57 -17.58
C VAL A 52 0.17 -4.85 -17.93
N HIS A 53 -0.46 -5.75 -18.68
CA HIS A 53 0.25 -6.88 -19.27
C HIS A 53 1.34 -6.38 -20.23
N ARG A 54 2.53 -7.00 -20.22
CA ARG A 54 3.68 -6.58 -21.05
C ARG A 54 3.32 -6.40 -22.53
N ASP A 55 2.59 -7.36 -23.09
CA ASP A 55 2.19 -7.38 -24.51
C ASP A 55 0.87 -6.64 -24.82
N SER A 56 0.37 -5.79 -23.91
CA SER A 56 -0.89 -5.07 -24.12
C SER A 56 -0.79 -3.94 -25.15
N GLY A 57 0.42 -3.44 -25.39
CA GLY A 57 0.67 -2.26 -26.21
C GLY A 57 0.25 -0.93 -25.54
N LEU A 58 -0.19 -0.96 -24.28
CA LEU A 58 -0.53 0.25 -23.50
C LEU A 58 0.75 0.77 -22.84
N ILE A 59 1.11 2.03 -23.14
CA ILE A 59 2.40 2.60 -22.75
C ILE A 59 2.19 3.83 -21.87
N ASP A 60 1.21 4.65 -22.22
CA ASP A 60 0.94 5.93 -21.58
C ASP A 60 -0.40 5.95 -20.85
N VAL A 61 -0.58 6.93 -19.96
CA VAL A 61 -1.82 7.08 -19.19
C VAL A 61 -3.04 7.25 -20.10
N SER A 62 -2.91 7.95 -21.22
CA SER A 62 -3.99 8.12 -22.21
C SER A 62 -4.47 6.79 -22.79
N ASP A 63 -3.59 5.78 -22.89
CA ASP A 63 -3.98 4.47 -23.42
C ASP A 63 -4.88 3.70 -22.46
N LEU A 64 -4.96 4.13 -21.20
CA LEU A 64 -5.80 3.52 -20.18
C LEU A 64 -7.27 3.97 -20.26
N GLU A 65 -7.57 5.00 -21.05
CA GLU A 65 -8.94 5.46 -21.24
C GLU A 65 -9.80 4.37 -21.91
N GLY A 66 -11.01 4.17 -21.39
CA GLY A 66 -11.94 3.15 -21.84
C GLY A 66 -11.50 1.71 -21.55
N LYS A 67 -10.49 1.48 -20.70
CA LYS A 67 -10.03 0.14 -20.32
C LYS A 67 -10.74 -0.41 -19.10
N HIS A 68 -10.61 -1.71 -18.87
CA HIS A 68 -11.03 -2.37 -17.64
C HIS A 68 -9.91 -2.34 -16.59
N VAL A 69 -10.12 -1.61 -15.50
CA VAL A 69 -9.17 -1.52 -14.39
C VAL A 69 -9.54 -2.44 -13.22
N GLY A 70 -8.52 -3.07 -12.63
CA GLY A 70 -8.58 -3.81 -11.38
C GLY A 70 -7.95 -3.04 -10.23
N TRP A 71 -8.76 -2.70 -9.23
CA TRP A 71 -8.35 -2.11 -7.97
C TRP A 71 -8.23 -3.17 -6.88
N VAL A 72 -7.47 -2.86 -5.83
CA VAL A 72 -7.37 -3.72 -4.65
C VAL A 72 -8.64 -3.60 -3.81
N ASP A 73 -8.81 -2.48 -3.12
CA ASP A 73 -9.89 -2.25 -2.14
C ASP A 73 -10.02 -0.73 -1.99
N THR A 74 -11.21 -0.20 -1.72
CA THR A 74 -11.41 1.24 -1.53
C THR A 74 -10.63 1.80 -0.34
N ALA A 75 -10.32 0.96 0.64
CA ALA A 75 -9.44 1.29 1.77
C ALA A 75 -7.94 1.07 1.48
N SER A 76 -7.56 0.73 0.24
CA SER A 76 -6.15 0.61 -0.16
C SER A 76 -5.58 1.93 -0.66
N ALA A 77 -4.46 2.37 -0.06
CA ALA A 77 -3.80 3.60 -0.47
C ALA A 77 -3.23 3.47 -1.90
N ALA A 78 -2.26 2.58 -2.10
CA ALA A 78 -1.60 2.38 -3.41
C ALA A 78 -2.43 1.55 -4.40
N GLY A 79 -3.36 0.73 -3.91
CA GLY A 79 -4.21 -0.08 -4.78
C GLY A 79 -5.50 0.60 -5.23
N TYR A 80 -5.76 1.85 -4.80
CA TYR A 80 -6.99 2.57 -5.14
C TYR A 80 -6.89 4.10 -4.96
N ALA A 81 -6.79 4.61 -3.73
CA ALA A 81 -7.04 6.04 -3.48
C ALA A 81 -5.99 6.98 -4.09
N VAL A 82 -4.71 6.65 -3.90
CA VAL A 82 -3.57 7.43 -4.39
C VAL A 82 -3.50 7.46 -5.92
N PRO A 83 -3.58 6.31 -6.66
CA PRO A 83 -3.58 6.35 -8.12
C PRO A 83 -4.80 7.07 -8.70
N ARG A 84 -5.98 6.94 -8.08
CA ARG A 84 -7.18 7.68 -8.50
C ARG A 84 -7.00 9.18 -8.36
N ARG A 85 -6.55 9.66 -7.20
CA ARG A 85 -6.23 11.09 -7.03
C ARG A 85 -5.20 11.56 -8.06
N TRP A 86 -4.15 10.78 -8.27
CA TRP A 86 -3.10 11.11 -9.22
C TRP A 86 -3.59 11.25 -10.66
N LEU A 87 -4.55 10.42 -11.08
CA LEU A 87 -5.24 10.51 -12.38
C LEU A 87 -6.14 11.76 -12.44
N ARG A 88 -6.94 12.01 -11.39
CA ARG A 88 -7.82 13.20 -11.31
C ARG A 88 -7.03 14.50 -11.40
N ASP A 89 -5.90 14.59 -10.69
CA ASP A 89 -5.00 15.75 -10.71
C ASP A 89 -4.40 16.00 -12.10
N ARG A 90 -4.51 15.04 -13.04
CA ARG A 90 -4.10 15.14 -14.44
C ARG A 90 -5.27 15.37 -15.40
N GLY A 91 -6.46 15.63 -14.88
CA GLY A 91 -7.65 15.91 -15.69
C GLY A 91 -8.38 14.67 -16.19
N CYS A 92 -8.03 13.46 -15.71
CA CYS A 92 -8.83 12.27 -16.00
C CYS A 92 -10.13 12.32 -15.20
N ASP A 93 -11.27 12.32 -15.89
CA ASP A 93 -12.58 12.17 -15.26
C ASP A 93 -12.82 10.71 -14.87
N LEU A 94 -12.57 10.35 -13.61
CA LEU A 94 -12.67 8.97 -13.15
C LEU A 94 -14.08 8.38 -13.25
N ASP A 95 -15.13 9.18 -13.43
CA ASP A 95 -16.49 8.68 -13.61
C ASP A 95 -16.70 8.08 -15.01
N SER A 96 -15.87 8.47 -16.00
CA SER A 96 -15.93 7.97 -17.37
C SER A 96 -14.61 7.45 -17.94
N PHE A 97 -13.48 7.67 -17.26
CA PHE A 97 -12.15 7.36 -17.77
C PHE A 97 -11.94 5.86 -18.00
N PHE A 98 -12.47 5.01 -17.12
CA PHE A 98 -12.43 3.55 -17.30
C PHE A 98 -13.79 3.04 -17.79
N ALA A 99 -13.80 2.15 -18.77
CA ALA A 99 -15.04 1.53 -19.23
C ALA A 99 -15.62 0.55 -18.19
N ARG A 100 -14.76 -0.01 -17.33
CA ARG A 100 -15.16 -0.92 -16.26
C ARG A 100 -14.16 -0.87 -15.11
N GLU A 101 -14.67 -0.99 -13.89
CA GLU A 101 -13.85 -1.12 -12.69
C GLU A 101 -14.19 -2.44 -11.95
N SER A 102 -13.16 -3.12 -11.44
CA SER A 102 -13.29 -4.31 -10.59
C SER A 102 -12.50 -4.14 -9.29
N TYR A 103 -13.06 -4.57 -8.17
CA TYR A 103 -12.39 -4.58 -6.87
C TYR A 103 -12.03 -6.01 -6.49
N LEU A 104 -10.74 -6.31 -6.40
CA LEU A 104 -10.21 -7.68 -6.37
C LEU A 104 -9.68 -8.11 -4.98
N GLY A 105 -9.72 -7.21 -4.00
CA GLY A 105 -9.45 -7.45 -2.58
C GLY A 105 -7.97 -7.46 -2.18
N THR A 106 -7.07 -7.95 -3.05
CA THR A 106 -5.62 -8.08 -2.74
C THR A 106 -4.72 -7.68 -3.90
N HIS A 107 -3.49 -7.27 -3.59
CA HIS A 107 -2.45 -6.95 -4.58
C HIS A 107 -2.16 -8.16 -5.49
N ALA A 108 -1.98 -9.35 -4.91
CA ALA A 108 -1.87 -10.61 -5.63
C ALA A 108 -3.03 -10.88 -6.60
N ALA A 109 -4.28 -10.61 -6.21
CA ALA A 109 -5.44 -10.84 -7.07
C ALA A 109 -5.49 -9.87 -8.25
N VAL A 110 -5.13 -8.60 -8.04
CA VAL A 110 -4.98 -7.59 -9.11
C VAL A 110 -3.89 -8.00 -10.08
N ALA A 111 -2.69 -8.35 -9.58
CA ALA A 111 -1.59 -8.79 -10.41
C ALA A 111 -1.94 -10.01 -11.26
N ARG A 112 -2.58 -11.01 -10.66
CA ARG A 112 -3.04 -12.19 -11.38
C ARG A 112 -4.08 -11.86 -12.44
N ALA A 113 -5.01 -10.94 -12.15
CA ALA A 113 -6.03 -10.53 -13.11
C ALA A 113 -5.44 -9.83 -14.34
N VAL A 114 -4.42 -8.99 -14.17
CA VAL A 114 -3.70 -8.36 -15.29
C VAL A 114 -2.94 -9.41 -16.10
N PHE A 115 -2.23 -10.31 -15.42
CA PHE A 115 -1.45 -11.36 -16.08
C PHE A 115 -2.32 -12.33 -16.89
N GLU A 116 -3.45 -12.73 -16.33
CA GLU A 116 -4.46 -13.56 -17.00
C GLU A 116 -5.33 -12.77 -17.98
N ARG A 117 -5.05 -11.47 -18.18
CA ARG A 117 -5.80 -10.56 -19.07
C ARG A 117 -7.31 -10.51 -18.77
N ARG A 118 -7.70 -10.72 -17.51
CA ARG A 118 -9.07 -10.54 -17.02
C ARG A 118 -9.41 -9.07 -16.75
N VAL A 119 -8.39 -8.24 -16.56
CA VAL A 119 -8.45 -6.78 -16.56
C VAL A 119 -7.28 -6.26 -17.40
N ASP A 120 -7.43 -5.09 -17.99
CA ASP A 120 -6.39 -4.49 -18.84
C ASP A 120 -5.32 -3.77 -17.98
N VAL A 121 -5.77 -3.12 -16.90
CA VAL A 121 -4.95 -2.28 -16.03
C VAL A 121 -5.09 -2.75 -14.59
N GLY A 122 -3.99 -2.78 -13.84
CA GLY A 122 -3.98 -3.00 -12.40
C GLY A 122 -3.36 -1.82 -11.66
N ALA A 123 -3.82 -1.61 -10.42
CA ALA A 123 -3.21 -0.70 -9.48
C ALA A 123 -2.62 -1.45 -8.29
N THR A 124 -1.36 -1.19 -7.95
CA THR A 124 -0.67 -1.89 -6.86
C THR A 124 0.45 -1.06 -6.25
N TYR A 125 1.11 -1.58 -5.20
CA TYR A 125 2.32 -0.95 -4.67
C TYR A 125 3.53 -1.29 -5.55
N ALA A 126 4.49 -0.37 -5.60
CA ALA A 126 5.81 -0.58 -6.20
C ALA A 126 6.89 0.02 -5.29
N ILE A 127 8.00 -0.69 -5.20
CA ILE A 127 9.20 -0.28 -4.47
C ILE A 127 10.32 -0.14 -5.48
N LEU A 128 11.00 1.00 -5.47
CA LEU A 128 12.12 1.24 -6.37
C LEU A 128 13.46 0.88 -5.71
N ASP A 129 14.45 0.59 -6.54
CA ASP A 129 15.83 0.51 -6.11
C ASP A 129 16.33 1.90 -5.70
N THR A 130 17.08 1.96 -4.60
CA THR A 130 17.70 3.20 -4.10
C THR A 130 18.54 3.86 -5.20
N GLY A 131 18.25 5.14 -5.50
CA GLY A 131 19.00 5.91 -6.49
C GLY A 131 18.69 5.57 -7.95
N SER A 132 17.66 4.76 -8.23
CA SER A 132 17.23 4.47 -9.60
C SER A 132 15.70 4.49 -9.76
N ARG A 133 15.23 4.45 -11.02
CA ARG A 133 13.81 4.26 -11.34
C ARG A 133 13.44 2.80 -11.60
N LYS A 134 14.35 1.85 -11.36
CA LYS A 134 14.07 0.42 -11.50
C LYS A 134 13.22 -0.06 -10.34
N THR A 135 12.25 -0.90 -10.64
CA THR A 135 11.39 -1.50 -9.64
C THR A 135 12.10 -2.70 -9.03
N ARG A 136 12.21 -2.70 -7.70
CA ARG A 136 12.79 -3.77 -6.89
C ARG A 136 11.72 -4.78 -6.47
N ASP A 137 10.52 -4.29 -6.18
CA ASP A 137 9.41 -5.11 -5.71
C ASP A 137 8.06 -4.48 -6.06
N GLY A 138 7.02 -5.29 -6.11
CA GLY A 138 5.65 -4.86 -6.38
C GLY A 138 4.66 -5.99 -6.16
N GLY A 139 3.36 -5.68 -6.21
CA GLY A 139 2.33 -6.70 -5.97
C GLY A 139 2.35 -7.88 -6.96
N TRP A 140 2.96 -7.73 -8.13
CA TRP A 140 3.14 -8.83 -9.09
C TRP A 140 4.13 -9.91 -8.61
N ASN A 141 5.07 -9.57 -7.74
CA ASN A 141 5.98 -10.55 -7.14
C ASN A 141 5.28 -11.42 -6.10
N GLU A 142 4.14 -11.03 -5.55
CA GLU A 142 3.35 -11.87 -4.62
C GLU A 142 2.83 -13.15 -5.28
N VAL A 143 2.73 -13.16 -6.61
CA VAL A 143 2.24 -14.30 -7.39
C VAL A 143 3.32 -14.83 -8.35
N ALA A 144 4.59 -14.54 -8.07
CA ALA A 144 5.75 -14.98 -8.84
C ALA A 144 5.66 -14.67 -10.35
N ILE A 145 4.96 -13.58 -10.72
CA ILE A 145 5.01 -13.07 -12.10
C ILE A 145 6.35 -12.34 -12.26
N PRO A 146 7.22 -12.76 -13.19
CA PRO A 146 8.47 -12.05 -13.45
C PRO A 146 8.18 -10.61 -13.89
N ASP A 147 9.06 -9.66 -13.58
CA ASP A 147 8.92 -8.27 -14.04
C ASP A 147 8.76 -8.14 -15.57
N ALA A 148 9.31 -9.09 -16.33
CA ALA A 148 9.14 -9.17 -17.78
C ALA A 148 7.68 -9.43 -18.22
N GLY A 149 6.81 -9.95 -17.35
CA GLY A 149 5.40 -10.22 -17.62
C GLY A 149 4.49 -9.00 -17.49
N ILE A 150 5.00 -7.89 -16.95
CA ILE A 150 4.23 -6.65 -16.77
C ILE A 150 4.94 -5.43 -17.37
N HIS A 151 4.17 -4.39 -17.60
CA HIS A 151 4.66 -3.06 -17.94
C HIS A 151 4.06 -2.04 -16.97
N ILE A 152 4.90 -1.25 -16.31
CA ILE A 152 4.44 -0.15 -15.45
C ILE A 152 4.23 1.07 -16.34
N VAL A 153 2.96 1.44 -16.53
CA VAL A 153 2.56 2.63 -17.28
C VAL A 153 2.92 3.89 -16.48
N SER A 154 2.69 3.88 -15.17
CA SER A 154 3.07 5.02 -14.35
C SER A 154 3.28 4.71 -12.87
N LEU A 155 4.16 5.47 -12.24
CA LEU A 155 4.29 5.56 -10.78
C LEU A 155 3.39 6.71 -10.29
N ALA A 156 2.20 6.33 -9.84
CA ALA A 156 1.08 7.22 -9.57
C ALA A 156 1.11 7.81 -8.15
N GLY A 157 2.20 8.48 -7.77
CA GLY A 157 2.36 9.12 -6.46
C GLY A 157 3.02 8.24 -5.39
N THR A 158 3.27 8.83 -4.22
CA THR A 158 3.94 8.18 -3.08
C THR A 158 2.97 7.89 -1.94
N VAL A 159 3.29 6.85 -1.19
CA VAL A 159 2.49 6.34 -0.08
C VAL A 159 3.40 6.09 1.12
N PRO A 160 3.05 6.56 2.33
CA PRO A 160 3.76 6.20 3.56
C PRO A 160 3.75 4.69 3.77
N ALA A 161 4.83 4.15 4.32
CA ALA A 161 4.91 2.73 4.65
C ALA A 161 3.79 2.28 5.61
N ASP A 162 3.49 0.98 5.60
CA ASP A 162 2.59 0.37 6.56
C ASP A 162 3.15 0.52 7.99
N CYS A 163 2.27 0.58 8.97
CA CYS A 163 2.64 0.62 10.39
C CYS A 163 2.02 -0.52 11.18
N VAL A 164 2.59 -0.76 12.35
CA VAL A 164 1.92 -1.52 13.40
C VAL A 164 1.16 -0.53 14.27
N ILE A 165 -0.14 -0.74 14.40
CA ILE A 165 -1.02 0.02 15.28
C ILE A 165 -1.29 -0.74 16.58
N GLY A 166 -1.60 -0.02 17.65
CA GLY A 166 -2.10 -0.57 18.91
C GLY A 166 -3.38 0.13 19.35
N ALA A 167 -4.38 -0.64 19.80
CA ALA A 167 -5.66 -0.12 20.26
C ALA A 167 -5.49 0.81 21.48
N THR A 168 -6.12 1.98 21.47
CA THR A 168 -5.93 3.01 22.51
C THR A 168 -6.46 2.60 23.89
N GLU A 169 -7.37 1.64 23.94
CA GLU A 169 -7.89 1.07 25.19
C GLU A 169 -6.87 0.22 25.96
N LEU A 170 -5.82 -0.24 25.29
CA LEU A 170 -4.73 -0.93 25.97
C LEU A 170 -3.96 0.03 26.87
N PRO A 171 -3.50 -0.45 28.05
CA PRO A 171 -2.63 0.33 28.91
C PRO A 171 -1.44 0.90 28.11
N PRO A 172 -1.07 2.17 28.31
CA PRO A 172 0.07 2.77 27.63
C PRO A 172 1.36 1.96 27.80
N SER A 173 1.52 1.28 28.94
CA SER A 173 2.65 0.37 29.21
C SER A 173 2.68 -0.86 28.30
N SER A 174 1.52 -1.43 27.94
CA SER A 174 1.43 -2.56 27.00
C SER A 174 1.82 -2.13 25.59
N ARG A 175 1.31 -0.98 25.14
CA ARG A 175 1.66 -0.40 23.83
C ARG A 175 3.15 -0.05 23.75
N ALA A 176 3.70 0.52 24.82
CA ALA A 176 5.13 0.81 24.92
C ALA A 176 6.00 -0.46 24.85
N LYS A 177 5.62 -1.55 25.52
CA LYS A 177 6.35 -2.83 25.47
C LYS A 177 6.38 -3.41 24.05
N VAL A 178 5.24 -3.43 23.35
CA VAL A 178 5.17 -3.94 21.97
C VAL A 178 6.00 -3.07 21.02
N ARG A 179 5.91 -1.74 21.16
CA ARG A 179 6.74 -0.82 20.39
C ARG A 179 8.23 -1.11 20.58
N SER A 180 8.70 -1.22 21.83
CA SER A 180 10.11 -1.51 22.11
C SER A 180 10.55 -2.85 21.52
N ALA A 181 9.74 -3.90 21.70
CA ALA A 181 10.04 -5.22 21.14
C ALA A 181 10.14 -5.21 19.60
N LEU A 182 9.27 -4.47 18.90
CA LEU A 182 9.33 -4.35 17.44
C LEU A 182 10.55 -3.58 16.95
N VAL A 183 10.92 -2.50 17.66
CA VAL A 183 12.14 -1.74 17.35
C VAL A 183 13.37 -2.62 17.56
N GLU A 184 13.46 -3.31 18.70
CA GLU A 184 14.56 -4.24 19.01
C GLU A 184 14.65 -5.37 17.98
N LEU A 185 13.51 -5.96 17.58
CA LEU A 185 13.46 -7.00 16.55
C LEU A 185 13.99 -6.49 15.19
N GLY A 186 13.78 -5.21 14.88
CA GLY A 186 14.31 -4.57 13.68
C GLY A 186 15.79 -4.20 13.76
N THR A 187 16.41 -4.24 14.94
CA THR A 187 17.86 -4.04 15.08
C THR A 187 18.61 -5.29 14.61
N GLY A 188 19.61 -5.11 13.73
CA GLY A 188 20.45 -6.20 13.23
C GLY A 188 19.98 -6.91 11.95
N ALA A 189 18.99 -6.36 11.23
CA ALA A 189 18.54 -6.87 9.92
C ALA A 189 18.21 -8.37 9.94
N SER A 190 17.45 -8.82 10.95
CA SER A 190 17.08 -10.21 11.12
C SER A 190 16.48 -10.80 9.82
N PRO A 191 17.03 -11.90 9.29
CA PRO A 191 16.46 -12.58 8.12
C PRO A 191 14.99 -12.97 8.32
N LEU A 192 14.57 -13.20 9.57
CA LEU A 192 13.18 -13.48 9.91
C LEU A 192 12.28 -12.25 9.69
N VAL A 193 12.74 -11.05 10.04
CA VAL A 193 11.99 -9.81 9.82
C VAL A 193 11.80 -9.54 8.34
N GLN A 194 12.87 -9.70 7.56
CA GLN A 194 12.80 -9.61 6.09
C GLN A 194 11.84 -10.66 5.51
N LYS A 195 11.92 -11.91 5.98
CA LYS A 195 11.09 -13.00 5.47
C LYS A 195 9.60 -12.85 5.81
N VAL A 196 9.27 -12.45 7.04
CA VAL A 196 7.89 -12.39 7.53
C VAL A 196 7.23 -11.06 7.17
N PHE A 197 7.92 -9.95 7.38
CA PHE A 197 7.36 -8.61 7.25
C PHE A 197 7.78 -7.89 5.97
N ARG A 198 8.67 -8.49 5.16
CA ARG A 198 9.21 -7.88 3.92
C ARG A 198 9.74 -6.46 4.17
N THR A 199 10.37 -6.27 5.33
CA THR A 199 10.90 -4.99 5.83
C THR A 199 12.32 -5.18 6.35
N SER A 200 13.16 -4.14 6.28
CA SER A 200 14.51 -4.17 6.84
C SER A 200 14.54 -3.78 8.33
N GLY A 201 13.41 -3.32 8.86
CA GLY A 201 13.23 -3.05 10.29
C GLY A 201 11.98 -2.24 10.57
N PHE A 202 11.95 -1.68 11.77
CA PHE A 202 10.88 -0.86 12.30
C PHE A 202 11.45 0.42 12.92
N GLU A 203 10.75 1.52 12.74
CA GLU A 203 11.07 2.82 13.35
C GLU A 203 9.86 3.34 14.11
N VAL A 204 10.09 4.03 15.22
CA VAL A 204 8.98 4.64 15.98
C VAL A 204 8.22 5.60 15.07
N ALA A 205 6.89 5.48 15.05
CA ALA A 205 6.05 6.39 14.29
C ALA A 205 6.22 7.82 14.84
N ASN A 206 6.76 8.71 14.01
CA ASN A 206 7.03 10.09 14.38
C ASN A 206 5.93 11.05 13.85
N PRO A 207 5.89 12.31 14.32
CA PRO A 207 4.90 13.29 13.85
C PRO A 207 4.89 13.52 12.34
N GLY A 208 6.04 13.35 11.67
CA GLY A 208 6.13 13.45 10.21
C GLY A 208 5.36 12.33 9.50
N TYR A 209 5.49 11.09 10.01
CA TYR A 209 4.74 9.93 9.52
C TYR A 209 3.24 10.08 9.76
N THR A 210 2.83 10.43 10.99
CA THR A 210 1.40 10.61 11.29
C THR A 210 0.79 11.77 10.50
N GLY A 211 1.55 12.84 10.28
CA GLY A 211 1.15 13.92 9.37
C GLY A 211 1.01 13.47 7.91
N ALA A 212 1.84 12.51 7.46
CA ALA A 212 1.71 11.93 6.12
C ALA A 212 0.47 11.04 6.00
N LEU A 213 0.14 10.25 7.03
CA LEU A 213 -1.11 9.50 7.10
C LEU A 213 -2.33 10.42 7.05
N ALA A 214 -2.33 11.50 7.85
CA ALA A 214 -3.44 12.45 7.88
C ALA A 214 -3.72 13.09 6.51
N ARG A 215 -2.69 13.36 5.70
CA ARG A 215 -2.84 13.88 4.32
C ARG A 215 -3.48 12.89 3.36
N LEU A 216 -3.38 11.58 3.63
CA LEU A 216 -4.08 10.56 2.84
C LEU A 216 -5.57 10.49 3.16
N SER A 217 -5.99 10.83 4.38
CA SER A 217 -7.40 10.79 4.79
C SER A 217 -8.28 11.88 4.15
N VAL A 218 -7.69 12.84 3.45
CA VAL A 218 -8.37 13.97 2.79
C VAL A 218 -8.52 13.71 1.28
N VAL A 219 -8.45 12.46 0.86
CA VAL A 219 -8.45 12.02 -0.56
C VAL A 219 -9.73 11.32 -0.93
#